data_AF-A0A261QYV0-F1
#
_entry.id   AF-A0A261QYV0-F1
#
_cell.length_a   1.000
_cell.length_b   1.000
_cell.length_c   1.000
_cell.angle_alpha   90.00
_cell.angle_beta   90.00
_cell.angle_gamma   90.00
#
_symmetry.space_group_name_H-M   'P 1'
#
loop_
_entity.id
_entity.type
_entity.pdbx_description
1 polymer ?
#
loop_
_entity_poly.entity_id
_entity_poly.type
_entity_poly.pdbx_seq_one_letter_code
_entity_poly.pdbx_strand_id
1 'polypeptide(L)'
;MKLSDYLTQERGRLSALARAIGAPISNMSDWASGRRPVPLERCADIERATNGAVTRRDLCPDDWERIWPELAGEKQANAHPGPV
;
A
#
# COMPACT_ATOMS: atom_id res chain seq x y z
N MET A 1 2.85 2.59 7.76
CA MET A 1 4.29 2.80 7.44
C MET A 1 4.40 3.47 6.08
N LYS A 2 5.36 4.39 5.88
CA LYS A 2 5.54 5.06 4.58
C LYS A 2 6.12 4.10 3.53
N LEU A 3 5.69 4.25 2.28
CA LEU A 3 6.20 3.45 1.16
C LEU A 3 7.71 3.56 1.00
N SER A 4 8.28 4.76 1.12
CA SER A 4 9.73 4.96 1.04
C SER A 4 10.49 4.18 2.11
N ASP A 5 10.02 4.22 3.35
CA ASP A 5 10.63 3.48 4.46
C ASP A 5 10.64 1.97 4.17
N TYR A 6 9.48 1.42 3.80
CA TYR A 6 9.32 0.01 3.42
C TYR A 6 10.31 -0.40 2.32
N LEU A 7 10.50 0.45 1.30
CA LEU A 7 11.40 0.18 0.18
C LEU A 7 12.88 0.22 0.58
N THR A 8 13.25 1.02 1.58
CA THR A 8 14.65 1.16 2.03
C THR A 8 15.10 0.06 2.99
N GLN A 9 14.18 -0.70 3.58
CA GLN A 9 14.48 -1.79 4.50
C GLN A 9 15.28 -2.94 3.87
N GLU A 10 15.21 -3.12 2.55
CA GLU A 10 15.88 -4.21 1.86
C GLU A 10 16.31 -3.82 0.45
N ARG A 11 17.55 -4.14 0.10
CA ARG A 11 18.07 -3.90 -1.26
C ARG A 11 17.28 -4.73 -2.28
N GLY A 12 16.84 -4.07 -3.35
CA GLY A 12 16.09 -4.72 -4.42
C GLY A 12 14.59 -4.80 -4.18
N ARG A 13 14.09 -4.43 -2.99
CA ARG A 13 12.66 -4.45 -2.66
C ARG A 13 11.83 -3.55 -3.57
N LEU A 14 12.37 -2.41 -4.00
CA LEU A 14 11.74 -1.56 -5.02
C LEU A 14 11.47 -2.33 -6.30
N SER A 15 12.47 -3.04 -6.82
CA SER A 15 12.34 -3.84 -8.02
C SER A 15 11.42 -5.04 -7.83
N ALA A 16 11.45 -5.66 -6.65
CA ALA A 16 10.55 -6.77 -6.32
C ALA A 16 9.09 -6.30 -6.28
N LEU A 17 8.80 -5.21 -5.58
CA LEU A 17 7.45 -4.67 -5.46
C LEU A 17 6.93 -4.17 -6.81
N ALA A 18 7.75 -3.47 -7.60
CA ALA A 18 7.42 -3.05 -8.96
C ALA A 18 6.99 -4.23 -9.83
N ARG A 19 7.74 -5.33 -9.79
CA ARG A 19 7.43 -6.57 -10.53
C ARG A 19 6.17 -7.24 -10.02
N ALA A 20 5.98 -7.28 -8.70
CA ALA A 20 4.81 -7.90 -8.07
C ALA A 20 3.49 -7.24 -8.50
N ILE A 21 3.49 -5.91 -8.67
CA ILE A 21 2.29 -5.14 -9.04
C ILE A 21 2.26 -4.73 -10.54
N GLY A 22 3.22 -5.21 -11.33
CA GLY A 22 3.35 -4.84 -12.76
C GLY A 22 3.52 -3.33 -12.98
N ALA A 23 4.14 -2.61 -12.06
CA ALA A 23 4.42 -1.18 -12.18
C ALA A 23 5.82 -0.93 -12.76
N PRO A 24 6.00 0.12 -13.59
CA PRO A 24 7.32 0.63 -13.92
C PRO A 24 8.08 1.06 -12.66
N ILE A 25 9.38 0.74 -12.62
CA ILE A 25 10.32 1.14 -11.54
C ILE A 25 10.30 2.65 -11.31
N SER A 26 10.25 3.43 -12.38
CA SER A 26 10.20 4.90 -12.33
C SER A 26 9.00 5.40 -11.53
N ASN A 27 7.83 4.79 -11.73
CA ASN A 27 6.62 5.15 -10.99
C ASN A 27 6.77 4.84 -9.50
N MET A 28 7.38 3.70 -9.15
CA MET A 28 7.66 3.36 -7.75
C MET A 28 8.54 4.40 -7.08
N SER A 29 9.59 4.87 -7.78
CA SER A 29 10.45 5.94 -7.27
C SER A 29 9.70 7.25 -7.12
N ASP A 30 8.86 7.65 -8.08
CA ASP A 30 8.06 8.87 -7.97
C ASP A 30 7.06 8.82 -6.81
N TRP A 31 6.43 7.66 -6.57
CA TRP A 31 5.53 7.43 -5.44
C TRP A 31 6.25 7.44 -4.10
N ALA A 32 7.38 6.75 -4.00
CA ALA A 32 8.19 6.71 -2.79
C ALA A 32 8.72 8.10 -2.40
N SER A 33 9.05 8.92 -3.41
CA SER A 33 9.52 10.29 -3.22
C SER A 33 8.39 11.28 -2.93
N GLY A 34 7.12 10.88 -3.10
CA GLY A 34 5.97 11.77 -3.01
C GLY A 34 5.86 12.77 -4.18
N ARG A 35 6.66 12.62 -5.25
CA ARG A 35 6.58 13.49 -6.43
C ARG A 35 5.26 13.30 -7.17
N ARG A 36 4.75 12.06 -7.19
CA ARG A 36 3.42 11.74 -7.68
C ARG A 36 2.67 10.94 -6.62
N PRO A 37 1.37 11.23 -6.40
CA PRO A 37 0.54 10.38 -5.56
C PRO A 37 0.38 8.99 -6.19
N VAL A 38 0.15 7.99 -5.34
CA VAL A 38 -0.15 6.64 -5.80
C VAL A 38 -1.57 6.60 -6.34
N PRO A 39 -1.80 6.10 -7.57
CA PRO A 39 -3.15 5.92 -8.09
C PRO A 39 -3.95 4.95 -7.22
N LEU A 40 -5.25 5.24 -7.03
CA LEU A 40 -6.12 4.48 -6.13
C LEU A 40 -6.18 2.98 -6.47
N GLU A 41 -6.19 2.67 -7.77
CA GLU A 41 -6.16 1.30 -8.28
C GLU A 41 -4.94 0.53 -7.79
N ARG A 42 -3.79 1.21 -7.65
CA ARG A 42 -2.52 0.60 -7.22
C ARG A 42 -2.35 0.55 -5.72
N CYS A 43 -3.10 1.34 -4.95
CA CYS A 43 -3.01 1.32 -3.50
C CYS A 43 -3.36 -0.08 -2.94
N ALA A 44 -4.39 -0.72 -3.51
CA ALA A 44 -4.76 -2.08 -3.14
C ALA A 44 -3.71 -3.12 -3.56
N ASP A 45 -3.12 -2.98 -4.75
CA ASP A 45 -2.06 -3.87 -5.23
C ASP A 45 -0.82 -3.80 -4.33
N ILE A 46 -0.40 -2.58 -3.96
CA ILE A 46 0.74 -2.37 -3.07
C ILE A 46 0.45 -2.95 -1.69
N GLU A 47 -0.74 -2.73 -1.13
CA GLU A 47 -1.12 -3.29 0.17
C GLU A 47 -1.05 -4.82 0.16
N ARG A 48 -1.58 -5.47 -0.89
CA ARG A 48 -1.52 -6.92 -1.05
C ARG A 48 -0.09 -7.42 -1.25
N ALA A 49 0.69 -6.77 -2.10
CA ALA A 49 2.07 -7.17 -2.39
C ALA A 49 3.02 -6.94 -1.20
N THR A 50 2.70 -5.99 -0.32
CA THR A 50 3.43 -5.74 0.93
C THR A 50 2.86 -6.49 2.13
N ASN A 51 1.84 -7.33 1.91
CA ASN A 51 1.15 -8.10 2.95
C ASN A 51 0.65 -7.22 4.11
N GLY A 52 0.14 -6.03 3.79
CA GLY A 52 -0.36 -5.06 4.77
C GLY A 52 0.71 -4.23 5.48
N ALA A 53 2.00 -4.37 5.14
CA ALA A 53 3.04 -3.52 5.71
C ALA A 53 2.88 -2.04 5.30
N VAL A 54 2.41 -1.81 4.06
CA VAL A 54 2.04 -0.48 3.56
C VAL A 54 0.57 -0.51 3.21
N THR A 55 -0.27 0.23 3.93
CA THR A 55 -1.71 0.20 3.75
C THR A 55 -2.19 1.25 2.76
N ARG A 56 -3.42 1.09 2.23
CA ARG A 56 -4.08 2.11 1.41
C ARG A 56 -4.16 3.48 2.10
N ARG A 57 -4.28 3.50 3.43
CA ARG A 57 -4.27 4.72 4.26
C ARG A 57 -2.91 5.40 4.28
N ASP A 58 -1.83 4.61 4.32
CA ASP A 58 -0.47 5.14 4.25
C ASP A 58 -0.14 5.72 2.86
N LEU A 59 -0.75 5.18 1.80
CA LEU A 59 -0.51 5.58 0.42
C LEU A 59 -1.36 6.78 -0.02
N CYS A 60 -2.51 7.00 0.63
CA CYS A 60 -3.47 8.04 0.28
C CYS A 60 -4.01 8.74 1.53
N PRO A 61 -3.17 9.44 2.32
CA PRO A 61 -3.55 9.99 3.62
C PRO A 61 -4.62 11.09 3.55
N ASP A 62 -4.75 11.79 2.42
CA ASP A 62 -5.70 12.91 2.26
C ASP A 62 -7.10 12.48 1.78
N ASP A 63 -7.20 11.43 0.95
CA ASP A 63 -8.47 11.03 0.33
C ASP A 63 -8.98 9.64 0.79
N TRP A 64 -8.22 8.89 1.60
CA TRP A 64 -8.62 7.52 1.97
C TRP A 64 -10.00 7.45 2.65
N GLU A 65 -10.36 8.41 3.51
CA GLU A 65 -11.67 8.43 4.19
C GLU A 65 -12.82 8.60 3.22
N ARG A 66 -12.60 9.35 2.14
CA ARG A 66 -13.59 9.61 1.10
C ARG A 66 -13.72 8.44 0.14
N ILE A 67 -12.61 7.76 -0.17
CA ILE A 67 -12.56 6.68 -1.16
C ILE A 67 -12.92 5.34 -0.55
N TRP A 68 -12.43 5.08 0.67
CA TRP A 68 -12.63 3.85 1.42
C TRP A 68 -13.19 4.16 2.82
N PRO A 69 -14.42 4.68 2.93
CA PRO A 69 -15.04 4.98 4.23
C PRO A 69 -15.17 3.74 5.12
N GLU A 70 -15.25 2.53 4.55
CA GLU A 70 -15.27 1.26 5.27
C GLU A 70 -14.03 1.07 6.15
N LEU A 71 -12.87 1.57 5.72
CA LEU A 71 -11.63 1.48 6.48
C LEU A 71 -11.72 2.29 7.80
N ALA A 72 -12.50 3.38 7.85
CA ALA A 72 -12.66 4.16 9.07
C ALA A 72 -13.39 3.36 10.18
N GLY A 73 -14.25 2.42 9.79
CA GLY A 73 -15.02 1.55 10.71
C GLY A 73 -14.33 0.25 11.10
N GLU A 74 -13.31 -0.21 10.36
CA GLU A 74 -12.63 -1.51 10.55
C GLU A 74 -11.62 -1.56 11.73
N LYS A 75 -11.83 -0.77 12.79
CA LYS A 75 -11.24 -1.11 14.09
C LYS A 75 -12.11 -2.20 14.71
N GLN A 76 -11.68 -3.47 14.58
CA GLN A 76 -12.23 -4.68 15.22
C GLN A 76 -13.25 -5.49 14.39
N ALA A 77 -12.78 -6.27 13.41
CA ALA A 77 -13.54 -7.43 12.92
C ALA A 77 -12.69 -8.63 12.49
N ASN A 78 -11.36 -8.62 12.73
CA ASN A 78 -10.55 -9.82 12.53
C ASN A 78 -10.32 -10.58 13.85
N ALA A 79 -11.40 -11.02 14.46
CA ALA A 79 -11.40 -12.30 15.17
C ALA A 79 -12.13 -13.26 14.24
N HIS A 80 -11.40 -13.95 13.36
CA HIS A 80 -11.92 -15.11 12.65
C HIS A 80 -12.16 -16.23 13.68
N PRO A 81 -13.39 -16.67 13.99
CA PRO A 81 -13.60 -18.06 14.37
C PRO A 81 -13.50 -18.87 13.07
N GLY A 82 -12.57 -19.81 13.01
CA GLY A 82 -12.50 -20.74 11.88
C GLY A 82 -13.81 -21.52 11.71
N PRO A 83 -14.15 -21.96 10.49
CA PRO A 83 -15.37 -22.73 10.26
C PRO A 83 -15.28 -24.09 10.96
N VAL A 84 -16.44 -24.51 11.48
CA VAL A 84 -16.73 -25.73 12.25
C VAL A 84 -16.54 -27.03 11.47
#